data_AF-A0A4S5ES39-F1
#
_entry.id   AF-A0A4S5ES39-F1
#
_cell.length_a   1.000
_cell.length_b   1.000
_cell.length_c   1.000
_cell.angle_alpha   90.00
_cell.angle_beta   90.00
_cell.angle_gamma   90.00
#
_symmetry.space_group_name_H-M   'P 1'
#
loop_
_entity.id
_entity.type
_entity.pdbx_description
1 polymer ?
#
loop_
_entity_poly.entity_id
_entity_poly.type
_entity_poly.pdbx_seq_one_letter_code
_entity_poly.pdbx_strand_id
1 'polypeptide(L)'
;RFDPAGLGAETALILVELYRRAGAWKARAVGQGYAAGLAGIATDFGIAVDDPGTSGGSPPAAQSQPAGQQWAPPAAPPRPAAGPPAGQQWGPPPGQQWGPPPGVPQWGAPQPPPGQPWGPPGTPPAPVPAGQPGGRVNLDKGRVSLTKGQSVSLVKTGAPPLTRVRMGLGWDPAQRGRSIDLDASCILFDDRGKDVDKVWFMSKKGARGAVRHFGDNLTGRGDGDDETIQVDLAALPANVVTLIFTVNSFQGQPFTDVRNAYCRLYDDVTGQELVRFDLSESKPSTGLVMCRVQRDRGGPSWVMTAIGEFHDGKTVRAMVNPSKQYL
;
A
#
# COMPACT_ATOMS: atom_id res chain seq x y z
N ARG A 1 9.88 29.62 -6.81
CA ARG A 1 8.87 30.20 -5.91
C ARG A 1 7.53 29.98 -6.58
N PHE A 2 6.57 29.38 -5.87
CA PHE A 2 5.23 29.12 -6.39
C PHE A 2 4.28 29.96 -5.55
N ASP A 3 3.64 30.95 -6.16
CA ASP A 3 2.73 31.88 -5.49
C ASP A 3 1.31 31.59 -6.00
N PRO A 4 0.48 30.83 -5.25
CA PRO A 4 -0.89 30.54 -5.67
C PRO A 4 -1.71 31.83 -5.68
N ALA A 5 -2.25 32.20 -6.85
CA ALA A 5 -3.11 33.38 -7.01
C ALA A 5 -4.60 32.99 -7.03
N GLY A 6 -5.46 33.82 -6.45
CA GLY A 6 -6.91 33.63 -6.50
C GLY A 6 -7.50 32.69 -5.44
N LEU A 7 -6.84 32.52 -4.29
CA LEU A 7 -7.38 31.75 -3.16
C LEU A 7 -8.57 32.47 -2.52
N GLY A 8 -9.68 31.75 -2.35
CA GLY A 8 -10.92 32.18 -1.73
C GLY A 8 -11.29 31.29 -0.53
N ALA A 9 -12.26 30.39 -0.68
CA ALA A 9 -12.81 29.58 0.41
C ALA A 9 -12.03 28.26 0.67
N GLU A 10 -10.89 28.07 0.01
CA GLU A 10 -10.11 26.83 0.07
C GLU A 10 -9.36 26.68 1.39
N THR A 11 -9.51 25.54 2.04
CA THR A 11 -8.83 25.20 3.31
C THR A 11 -7.70 24.18 3.13
N ALA A 12 -7.51 23.65 1.91
CA ALA A 12 -6.37 22.82 1.55
C ALA A 12 -5.91 23.06 0.10
N LEU A 13 -4.65 22.76 -0.20
CA LEU A 13 -4.01 22.99 -1.50
C LEU A 13 -3.12 21.82 -1.92
N ILE A 14 -3.19 21.41 -3.19
CA ILE A 14 -2.20 20.54 -3.86
C ILE A 14 -1.23 21.43 -4.64
N LEU A 15 0.03 21.47 -4.19
CA LEU A 15 1.04 22.35 -4.77
C LEU A 15 1.84 21.67 -5.88
N VAL A 16 2.32 20.44 -5.63
CA VAL A 16 3.21 19.70 -6.53
C VAL A 16 2.88 18.22 -6.50
N GLU A 17 2.91 17.58 -7.67
CA GLU A 17 2.90 16.13 -7.83
C GLU A 17 4.31 15.64 -8.16
N LEU A 18 4.82 14.68 -7.37
CA LEU A 18 6.06 13.97 -7.66
C LEU A 18 5.73 12.59 -8.21
N TYR A 19 6.24 12.26 -9.40
CA TYR A 19 5.98 10.97 -10.05
C TYR A 19 7.24 10.41 -10.71
N ARG A 20 7.28 9.09 -10.88
CA ARG A 20 8.42 8.40 -11.49
C ARG A 20 8.07 7.99 -12.92
N ARG A 21 8.94 8.34 -13.88
CA ARG A 21 8.79 7.95 -15.29
C ARG A 21 10.14 7.59 -15.87
N ALA A 22 10.26 6.38 -16.42
CA ALA A 22 11.50 5.83 -16.98
C ALA A 22 12.68 5.88 -15.98
N GLY A 23 12.46 5.44 -14.74
CA GLY A 23 13.49 5.38 -13.71
C GLY A 23 13.80 6.71 -13.01
N ALA A 24 13.44 7.85 -13.60
CA ALA A 24 13.70 9.19 -13.06
C ALA A 24 12.50 9.78 -12.30
N TRP A 25 12.79 10.55 -11.25
CA TRP A 25 11.83 11.38 -10.55
C TRP A 25 11.50 12.63 -11.36
N LYS A 26 10.22 13.00 -11.39
CA LYS A 26 9.70 14.19 -12.05
C LYS A 26 8.76 14.93 -11.11
N ALA A 27 8.73 16.25 -11.23
CA ALA A 27 7.80 17.12 -10.51
C ALA A 27 6.87 17.81 -11.49
N ARG A 28 5.59 17.92 -11.15
CA ARG A 28 4.59 18.74 -11.85
C ARG A 28 4.01 19.74 -10.85
N ALA A 29 4.06 21.02 -11.18
CA ALA A 29 3.34 22.05 -10.43
C ALA A 29 1.85 21.94 -10.75
N VAL A 30 0.99 21.92 -9.72
CA VAL A 30 -0.46 21.74 -9.86
C VAL A 30 -1.20 23.02 -9.46
N GLY A 31 -1.12 23.42 -8.19
CA GLY A 31 -1.76 24.65 -7.72
C GLY A 31 -3.28 24.56 -7.59
N GLN A 32 -3.80 23.44 -7.11
CA GLN A 32 -5.24 23.21 -7.00
C GLN A 32 -5.71 23.38 -5.55
N GLY A 33 -6.72 24.23 -5.32
CA GLY A 33 -7.32 24.45 -4.01
C GLY A 33 -8.60 23.65 -3.79
N TYR A 34 -8.89 23.36 -2.52
CA TYR A 34 -10.01 22.55 -2.08
C TYR A 34 -10.80 23.26 -0.97
N ALA A 35 -12.04 23.67 -1.28
CA ALA A 35 -12.97 24.26 -0.32
C ALA A 35 -13.39 23.28 0.79
N ALA A 36 -13.60 22.01 0.43
CA ALA A 36 -13.87 20.91 1.36
C ALA A 36 -12.62 20.45 2.15
N GLY A 37 -11.52 21.21 2.06
CA GLY A 37 -10.28 20.94 2.78
C GLY A 37 -9.66 19.59 2.43
N LEU A 38 -8.97 19.02 3.41
CA LEU A 38 -8.26 17.75 3.25
C LEU A 38 -9.21 16.58 2.97
N ALA A 39 -10.43 16.60 3.50
CA ALA A 39 -11.43 15.57 3.25
C ALA A 39 -11.83 15.50 1.77
N GLY A 40 -11.97 16.65 1.12
CA GLY A 40 -12.19 16.73 -0.33
C GLY A 40 -11.02 16.13 -1.13
N ILE A 41 -9.79 16.44 -0.75
CA ILE A 41 -8.59 15.85 -1.37
C ILE A 41 -8.61 14.33 -1.20
N ALA A 42 -8.80 13.84 0.02
CA ALA A 42 -8.80 12.41 0.32
C ALA A 42 -9.87 11.66 -0.52
N THR A 43 -11.06 12.23 -0.64
CA THR A 43 -12.18 11.65 -1.40
C THR A 43 -11.87 11.55 -2.89
N ASP A 44 -11.26 12.59 -3.50
CA ASP A 44 -10.85 12.57 -4.91
C ASP A 44 -9.83 11.45 -5.21
N PHE A 45 -9.01 11.07 -4.23
CA PHE A 45 -8.09 9.94 -4.34
C PHE A 45 -8.70 8.59 -3.91
N GLY A 46 -10.02 8.55 -3.67
CA GLY A 46 -10.79 7.35 -3.36
C GLY A 46 -10.65 6.88 -1.91
N ILE A 47 -10.24 7.78 -1.00
CA ILE A 47 -10.18 7.51 0.44
C ILE A 47 -11.50 7.97 1.05
N ALA A 48 -12.24 7.04 1.67
CA ALA A 48 -13.42 7.39 2.46
C ALA A 48 -12.99 8.03 3.79
N VAL A 49 -13.51 9.22 4.08
CA VAL A 49 -13.28 9.94 5.34
C VAL A 49 -14.55 9.85 6.17
N ASP A 50 -14.47 9.23 7.34
CA ASP A 50 -15.55 9.26 8.33
C ASP A 50 -15.34 10.50 9.22
N ASP A 51 -16.26 11.46 9.16
CA ASP A 51 -16.17 12.69 9.95
C ASP A 51 -17.42 12.86 10.82
N PRO A 52 -17.32 12.70 12.16
CA PRO A 52 -18.43 12.98 13.06
C PRO A 52 -18.51 14.49 13.33
N GLY A 53 -19.03 15.23 12.34
CA GLY A 53 -19.56 16.58 12.56
C GLY A 53 -18.97 17.68 11.70
N THR A 54 -19.56 17.88 10.51
CA THR A 54 -19.98 19.22 10.07
C THR A 54 -21.01 19.08 8.94
N SER A 55 -22.26 19.41 9.25
CA SER A 55 -23.31 19.61 8.26
C SER A 55 -23.17 21.00 7.64
N GLY A 56 -23.17 21.07 6.30
CA GLY A 56 -23.47 22.33 5.60
C GLY A 56 -22.74 22.52 4.28
N GLY A 57 -23.25 21.92 3.21
CA GLY A 57 -22.89 22.31 1.85
C GLY A 57 -23.26 21.22 0.84
N SER A 58 -24.38 21.40 0.14
CA SER A 58 -24.76 20.54 -0.99
C SER A 58 -23.59 20.41 -1.98
N PRO A 59 -23.37 19.22 -2.58
CA PRO A 59 -22.34 19.07 -3.61
C PRO A 59 -22.63 20.05 -4.75
N PRO A 60 -21.68 20.91 -5.17
CA PRO A 60 -21.86 21.63 -6.42
C PRO A 60 -21.87 20.60 -7.55
N ALA A 61 -22.81 20.77 -8.47
CA ALA A 61 -22.87 20.02 -9.71
C ALA A 61 -21.48 19.96 -10.35
N ALA A 62 -21.10 18.78 -10.83
CA ALA A 62 -19.87 18.55 -11.58
C ALA A 62 -19.74 19.62 -12.67
N GLN A 63 -18.89 20.62 -12.45
CA GLN A 63 -18.53 21.55 -13.49
C GLN A 63 -17.72 20.77 -14.51
N SER A 64 -18.23 20.79 -15.74
CA SER A 64 -17.62 20.13 -16.89
C SER A 64 -16.16 20.55 -17.00
N GLN A 65 -15.26 19.58 -16.94
CA GLN A 65 -13.89 19.77 -17.39
C GLN A 65 -13.93 20.37 -18.80
N PRO A 66 -13.22 21.47 -19.10
CA PRO A 66 -12.97 21.80 -20.50
C PRO A 66 -12.23 20.61 -21.12
N ALA A 67 -12.75 20.14 -22.25
CA ALA A 67 -12.20 19.05 -23.04
C ALA A 67 -10.68 19.22 -23.21
N GLY A 68 -9.95 18.12 -23.03
CA GLY A 68 -8.50 18.10 -22.95
C GLY A 68 -7.82 18.90 -24.05
N GLN A 69 -6.96 19.84 -23.65
CA GLN A 69 -5.88 20.27 -24.53
C GLN A 69 -4.86 19.13 -24.60
N GLN A 70 -5.02 18.31 -25.64
CA GLN A 70 -4.01 17.37 -26.08
C GLN A 70 -2.79 18.15 -26.55
N TRP A 71 -1.77 18.28 -25.69
CA TRP A 71 -0.52 18.92 -26.06
C TRP A 71 0.32 17.97 -26.92
N ALA A 72 0.59 18.38 -28.16
CA ALA A 72 1.47 17.70 -29.11
C ALA A 72 2.94 17.73 -28.64
N PRO A 73 3.78 16.75 -29.01
CA PRO A 73 5.20 16.78 -28.68
C PRO A 73 5.90 17.99 -29.33
N PRO A 74 6.97 18.54 -28.72
CA PRO A 74 7.64 19.73 -29.23
C PRO A 74 8.27 19.48 -30.61
N ALA A 75 8.10 20.46 -31.50
CA ALA A 75 8.62 20.43 -32.87
C ALA A 75 10.16 20.46 -32.91
N ALA A 76 10.73 19.73 -33.87
CA ALA A 76 12.15 19.76 -34.20
C ALA A 76 12.59 21.14 -34.72
N PRO A 77 13.85 21.56 -34.52
CA PRO A 77 14.32 22.87 -34.96
C PRO A 77 14.33 23.02 -36.50
N PRO A 78 14.08 24.23 -37.04
CA PRO A 78 13.99 24.45 -38.47
C PRO A 78 15.35 24.36 -39.17
N ARG A 79 15.37 23.73 -40.36
CA ARG A 79 16.49 23.83 -41.32
C ARG A 79 16.58 25.24 -41.92
N PRO A 80 17.77 25.72 -42.31
CA PRO A 80 17.92 27.02 -42.95
C PRO A 80 17.30 27.03 -44.36
N ALA A 81 16.70 28.17 -44.73
CA ALA A 81 15.94 28.41 -45.94
C ALA A 81 16.81 28.40 -47.21
N ALA A 82 16.34 27.72 -48.25
CA ALA A 82 16.77 27.91 -49.63
C ALA A 82 16.03 29.11 -50.25
N GLY A 83 16.73 29.85 -51.12
CA GLY A 83 16.35 31.15 -51.68
C GLY A 83 15.20 31.18 -52.70
N PRO A 84 14.91 32.37 -53.26
CA PRO A 84 13.69 32.68 -54.02
C PRO A 84 13.72 32.24 -55.50
N PRO A 85 12.59 32.31 -56.23
CA PRO A 85 12.25 31.35 -57.28
C PRO A 85 12.47 31.82 -58.73
N ALA A 86 12.64 30.79 -59.57
CA ALA A 86 12.28 30.61 -60.99
C ALA A 86 12.43 31.78 -61.99
N GLY A 87 13.34 31.59 -62.95
CA GLY A 87 13.36 32.24 -64.25
C GLY A 87 13.96 31.33 -65.33
N GLN A 88 13.07 30.71 -66.12
CA GLN A 88 13.18 30.35 -67.54
C GLN A 88 14.44 29.65 -68.13
N GLN A 89 14.17 28.44 -68.65
CA GLN A 89 14.44 28.00 -70.03
C GLN A 89 15.81 27.39 -70.40
N TRP A 90 15.68 26.27 -71.12
CA TRP A 90 16.50 25.69 -72.22
C TRP A 90 16.92 24.22 -72.01
N GLY A 91 16.76 23.46 -73.09
CA GLY A 91 16.86 22.01 -73.20
C GLY A 91 18.29 21.42 -73.17
N PRO A 92 18.44 20.13 -73.55
CA PRO A 92 19.44 19.23 -72.97
C PRO A 92 20.77 19.21 -73.72
N PRO A 93 21.82 18.60 -73.12
CA PRO A 93 22.72 17.75 -73.89
C PRO A 93 22.94 16.36 -73.24
N PRO A 94 23.48 15.39 -74.00
CA PRO A 94 23.33 13.97 -73.73
C PRO A 94 24.48 13.38 -72.91
N GLY A 95 24.18 12.26 -72.25
CA GLY A 95 25.17 11.26 -71.85
C GLY A 95 25.71 11.41 -70.43
N GLN A 96 25.28 10.52 -69.54
CA GLN A 96 26.11 9.48 -68.92
C GLN A 96 25.23 8.67 -67.97
N GLN A 97 25.12 7.39 -68.27
CA GLN A 97 24.34 6.39 -67.56
C GLN A 97 25.21 5.80 -66.44
N TRP A 98 24.79 5.91 -65.18
CA TRP A 98 25.25 5.00 -64.10
C TRP A 98 24.14 4.77 -63.06
N GLY A 99 23.72 3.51 -62.98
CA GLY A 99 23.02 2.72 -61.94
C GLY A 99 22.08 3.36 -60.90
N PRO A 100 20.92 2.73 -60.58
CA PRO A 100 20.10 3.12 -59.44
C PRO A 100 20.77 2.69 -58.10
N PRO A 101 20.82 3.54 -57.07
CA PRO A 101 21.10 3.08 -55.72
C PRO A 101 19.87 2.34 -55.14
N PRO A 102 20.08 1.35 -54.25
CA PRO A 102 19.04 0.41 -53.83
C PRO A 102 17.94 1.08 -53.01
N GLY A 103 16.70 0.62 -53.25
CA GLY A 103 15.50 1.09 -52.58
C GLY A 103 15.54 0.90 -51.07
N VAL A 104 15.18 1.95 -50.34
CA VAL A 104 14.91 1.90 -48.91
C VAL A 104 13.61 1.10 -48.67
N PRO A 105 13.55 0.18 -47.69
CA PRO A 105 12.30 -0.50 -47.35
C PRO A 105 11.29 0.50 -46.78
N GLN A 106 10.15 0.61 -47.44
CA GLN A 106 9.01 1.39 -46.99
C GLN A 106 8.30 0.63 -45.85
N TRP A 107 8.57 1.03 -44.60
CA TRP A 107 7.80 0.55 -43.45
C TRP A 107 6.39 1.14 -43.51
N GLY A 108 5.39 0.27 -43.69
CA GLY A 108 3.98 0.62 -43.67
C GLY A 108 3.51 1.13 -42.30
N ALA A 109 2.54 2.04 -42.32
CA ALA A 109 1.87 2.52 -41.11
C ALA A 109 1.15 1.37 -40.37
N PRO A 110 1.07 1.39 -39.02
CA PRO A 110 0.34 0.37 -38.27
C PRO A 110 -1.18 0.50 -38.52
N GLN A 111 -1.83 -0.60 -38.90
CA GLN A 111 -3.30 -0.66 -38.96
C GLN A 111 -3.88 -0.86 -37.54
N PRO A 112 -5.02 -0.23 -37.21
CA PRO A 112 -5.75 -0.51 -35.98
C PRO A 112 -6.44 -1.89 -36.02
N PRO A 113 -6.64 -2.55 -34.88
CA PRO A 113 -7.31 -3.86 -34.82
C PRO A 113 -8.81 -3.76 -35.14
N PRO A 114 -9.42 -4.82 -35.70
CA PRO A 114 -10.84 -4.84 -36.05
C PRO A 114 -11.74 -4.87 -34.80
N GLY A 115 -12.79 -4.05 -34.83
CA GLY A 115 -13.81 -3.94 -33.79
C GLY A 115 -14.65 -5.21 -33.65
N GLN A 116 -14.93 -5.60 -32.41
CA GLN A 116 -15.88 -6.68 -32.09
C GLN A 116 -17.30 -6.13 -31.91
N PRO A 117 -18.35 -6.87 -32.34
CA PRO A 117 -19.73 -6.41 -32.25
C PRO A 117 -20.31 -6.54 -30.82
N TRP A 118 -21.17 -5.58 -30.48
CA TRP A 118 -21.91 -5.48 -29.22
C TRP A 118 -22.87 -6.66 -29.00
N GLY A 119 -22.79 -7.31 -27.83
CA GLY A 119 -23.82 -8.22 -27.32
C GLY A 119 -24.92 -7.48 -26.54
N PRO A 120 -26.09 -8.11 -26.31
CA PRO A 120 -27.24 -7.47 -25.67
C PRO A 120 -27.01 -7.18 -24.17
N PRO A 121 -27.71 -6.18 -23.60
CA PRO A 121 -27.49 -5.76 -22.22
C PRO A 121 -27.96 -6.82 -21.22
N GLY A 122 -27.05 -7.27 -20.37
CA GLY A 122 -27.37 -8.13 -19.22
C GLY A 122 -28.20 -7.37 -18.18
N THR A 123 -29.17 -8.05 -17.59
CA THR A 123 -30.07 -7.54 -16.55
C THR A 123 -29.31 -7.05 -15.32
N PRO A 124 -29.70 -5.92 -14.69
CA PRO A 124 -29.10 -5.48 -13.45
C PRO A 124 -29.40 -6.47 -12.30
N PRO A 125 -28.43 -6.76 -11.41
CA PRO A 125 -28.69 -7.57 -10.24
C PRO A 125 -29.61 -6.82 -9.26
N ALA A 126 -30.49 -7.57 -8.61
CA ALA A 126 -31.41 -7.09 -7.58
C ALA A 126 -30.68 -6.47 -6.38
N PRO A 127 -31.32 -5.53 -5.64
CA PRO A 127 -30.72 -4.92 -4.46
C PRO A 127 -30.51 -5.96 -3.36
N VAL A 128 -29.25 -6.15 -2.95
CA VAL A 128 -28.88 -6.94 -1.76
C VAL A 128 -29.20 -6.13 -0.49
N PRO A 129 -29.81 -6.72 0.55
CA PRO A 129 -30.07 -6.03 1.82
C PRO A 129 -28.76 -5.67 2.52
N ALA A 130 -28.73 -4.48 3.12
CA ALA A 130 -27.60 -4.01 3.93
C ALA A 130 -27.40 -4.90 5.17
N GLY A 131 -26.17 -5.38 5.35
CA GLY A 131 -25.72 -5.98 6.62
C GLY A 131 -24.56 -6.96 6.49
N GLN A 132 -23.31 -6.46 6.54
CA GLN A 132 -22.16 -7.09 7.20
C GLN A 132 -20.88 -6.23 7.04
N PRO A 133 -20.15 -5.89 8.13
CA PRO A 133 -18.89 -5.17 8.04
C PRO A 133 -17.77 -6.16 7.72
N GLY A 134 -17.26 -6.14 6.48
CA GLY A 134 -16.19 -7.05 6.06
C GLY A 134 -15.78 -6.85 4.60
N GLY A 135 -15.27 -5.66 4.27
CA GLY A 135 -14.68 -5.40 2.95
C GLY A 135 -13.36 -6.14 2.79
N ARG A 136 -13.17 -6.86 1.68
CA ARG A 136 -11.85 -7.39 1.28
C ARG A 136 -11.10 -6.29 0.57
N VAL A 137 -10.01 -5.80 1.17
CA VAL A 137 -9.20 -4.71 0.57
C VAL A 137 -8.21 -5.29 -0.44
N ASN A 138 -8.10 -4.68 -1.63
CA ASN A 138 -7.20 -5.12 -2.70
C ASN A 138 -5.87 -4.33 -2.69
N LEU A 139 -4.73 -5.03 -2.73
CA LEU A 139 -3.38 -4.47 -2.59
C LEU A 139 -2.74 -3.97 -3.89
N ASP A 140 -3.52 -3.47 -4.84
CA ASP A 140 -2.99 -2.96 -6.12
C ASP A 140 -2.24 -1.63 -6.05
N LYS A 141 -2.32 -0.89 -4.94
CA LYS A 141 -1.91 0.53 -4.94
C LYS A 141 -0.77 0.90 -3.97
N GLY A 142 0.08 -0.05 -3.59
CA GLY A 142 1.41 0.25 -2.99
C GLY A 142 1.42 0.84 -1.57
N ARG A 143 0.27 1.24 -1.03
CA ARG A 143 0.05 1.36 0.41
C ARG A 143 -1.35 0.87 0.73
N VAL A 144 -1.45 -0.27 1.38
CA VAL A 144 -2.68 -0.70 2.04
C VAL A 144 -2.45 -0.51 3.53
N SER A 145 -3.04 0.55 4.08
CA SER A 145 -3.21 0.65 5.53
C SER A 145 -4.55 0.01 5.85
N LEU A 146 -4.52 -1.19 6.42
CA LEU A 146 -5.74 -1.86 6.88
C LEU A 146 -6.16 -1.25 8.21
N THR A 147 -7.41 -0.81 8.28
CA THR A 147 -8.05 -0.47 9.54
C THR A 147 -8.49 -1.73 10.28
N LYS A 148 -8.70 -1.60 11.58
CA LYS A 148 -9.22 -2.65 12.46
C LYS A 148 -10.41 -3.40 11.84
N GLY A 149 -10.33 -4.73 11.83
CA GLY A 149 -11.37 -5.62 11.30
C GLY A 149 -11.29 -5.90 9.79
N GLN A 150 -10.42 -5.21 9.03
CA GLN A 150 -10.26 -5.46 7.60
C GLN A 150 -9.45 -6.75 7.35
N SER A 151 -9.82 -7.49 6.31
CA SER A 151 -9.12 -8.70 5.88
C SER A 151 -8.57 -8.56 4.48
N VAL A 152 -7.41 -9.15 4.27
CA VAL A 152 -6.71 -9.19 2.99
C VAL A 152 -6.28 -10.61 2.67
N SER A 153 -6.62 -11.07 1.47
CA SER A 153 -6.06 -12.30 0.92
C SER A 153 -4.59 -12.05 0.57
N LEU A 154 -3.66 -12.86 1.09
CA LEU A 154 -2.24 -12.75 0.77
C LEU A 154 -1.86 -13.47 -0.53
N VAL A 155 -2.85 -14.06 -1.21
CA VAL A 155 -2.81 -14.47 -2.61
C VAL A 155 -3.55 -13.40 -3.39
N LYS A 156 -2.78 -12.58 -4.09
CA LYS A 156 -3.30 -11.63 -5.05
C LYS A 156 -3.46 -12.33 -6.39
N THR A 157 -4.54 -12.06 -7.10
CA THR A 157 -4.73 -12.49 -8.49
C THR A 157 -3.60 -11.87 -9.34
N GLY A 158 -2.57 -12.65 -9.65
CA GLY A 158 -1.45 -12.27 -10.51
C GLY A 158 -0.13 -11.90 -9.82
N ALA A 159 -0.06 -11.81 -8.48
CA ALA A 159 1.22 -11.67 -7.76
C ALA A 159 1.63 -13.00 -7.11
N PRO A 160 2.94 -13.26 -6.92
CA PRO A 160 3.39 -14.46 -6.23
C PRO A 160 2.74 -14.57 -4.84
N PRO A 161 2.38 -15.78 -4.38
CA PRO A 161 1.85 -15.98 -3.05
C PRO A 161 2.87 -15.51 -2.01
N LEU A 162 2.39 -14.89 -0.94
CA LEU A 162 3.26 -14.37 0.10
C LEU A 162 3.98 -15.52 0.82
N THR A 163 5.29 -15.62 0.63
CA THR A 163 6.11 -16.72 1.18
C THR A 163 6.67 -16.38 2.55
N ARG A 164 6.83 -15.10 2.87
CA ARG A 164 7.48 -14.65 4.09
C ARG A 164 6.91 -13.32 4.57
N VAL A 165 6.50 -13.27 5.83
CA VAL A 165 6.13 -12.03 6.52
C VAL A 165 7.19 -11.65 7.54
N ARG A 166 7.23 -10.37 7.88
CA ARG A 166 7.92 -9.87 9.06
C ARG A 166 6.99 -8.94 9.84
N MET A 167 6.89 -9.18 11.13
CA MET A 167 6.35 -8.24 12.10
C MET A 167 7.49 -7.35 12.58
N GLY A 168 7.24 -6.05 12.61
CA GLY A 168 8.11 -5.05 13.25
C GLY A 168 7.37 -4.35 14.37
N LEU A 169 8.07 -4.10 15.47
CA LEU A 169 7.62 -3.32 16.63
C LEU A 169 8.69 -2.25 16.86
N GLY A 170 8.28 -0.98 16.93
CA GLY A 170 9.19 0.14 17.19
C GLY A 170 8.60 1.08 18.23
N TRP A 171 9.46 1.68 19.05
CA TRP A 171 9.06 2.65 20.07
C TRP A 171 10.23 3.54 20.51
N ASP A 172 9.91 4.76 20.94
CA ASP A 172 10.90 5.65 21.53
C ASP A 172 11.12 5.33 23.03
N PRO A 173 12.35 5.50 23.55
CA PRO A 173 12.62 5.38 24.97
C PRO A 173 11.81 6.41 25.77
N ALA A 174 11.30 6.02 26.95
CA ALA A 174 10.62 6.96 27.83
C ALA A 174 11.55 8.06 28.33
N GLN A 175 11.04 9.30 28.42
CA GLN A 175 11.76 10.38 29.07
C GLN A 175 11.83 10.12 30.59
N ARG A 176 12.96 10.51 31.21
CA ARG A 176 13.27 10.37 32.66
C ARG A 176 13.80 9.01 33.13
N GLY A 177 14.42 8.21 32.26
CA GLY A 177 15.22 7.06 32.67
C GLY A 177 14.43 5.84 33.15
N ARG A 178 13.13 5.77 32.84
CA ARG A 178 12.36 4.53 32.98
C ARG A 178 12.62 3.68 31.73
N SER A 179 13.14 2.47 31.89
CA SER A 179 13.17 1.47 30.82
C SER A 179 11.73 1.05 30.51
N ILE A 180 11.33 1.09 29.25
CA ILE A 180 10.08 0.49 28.79
C ILE A 180 10.48 -0.64 27.86
N ASP A 181 9.91 -1.81 28.14
CA ASP A 181 10.19 -3.06 27.44
C ASP A 181 8.90 -3.54 26.77
N LEU A 182 8.85 -3.38 25.44
CA LEU A 182 7.76 -3.88 24.61
C LEU A 182 8.24 -5.11 23.86
N ASP A 183 7.43 -6.17 23.92
CA ASP A 183 7.75 -7.46 23.34
C ASP A 183 6.82 -7.80 22.19
N ALA A 184 7.42 -8.09 21.03
CA ALA A 184 6.75 -8.74 19.93
C ALA A 184 6.65 -10.26 20.20
N SER A 185 5.53 -10.86 19.82
CA SER A 185 5.33 -12.30 19.96
C SER A 185 4.43 -12.87 18.87
N CYS A 186 4.65 -14.15 18.57
CA CYS A 186 3.86 -14.90 17.60
C CYS A 186 3.40 -16.21 18.24
N ILE A 187 2.10 -16.45 18.25
CA ILE A 187 1.45 -17.66 18.77
C ILE A 187 0.95 -18.48 17.58
N LEU A 188 1.32 -19.75 17.53
CA LEU A 188 0.97 -20.66 16.44
C LEU A 188 -0.09 -21.62 16.94
N PHE A 189 -1.17 -21.77 16.19
CA PHE A 189 -2.31 -22.62 16.51
C PHE A 189 -2.55 -23.69 15.46
N ASP A 190 -3.02 -24.85 15.92
CA ASP A 190 -3.58 -25.90 15.06
C ASP A 190 -5.06 -25.65 14.73
N ASP A 191 -5.63 -26.54 13.92
CA ASP A 191 -7.02 -26.50 13.46
C ASP A 191 -8.06 -26.69 14.58
N ARG A 192 -7.62 -27.13 15.76
CA ARG A 192 -8.44 -27.28 16.96
C ARG A 192 -8.29 -26.11 17.92
N GLY A 193 -7.48 -25.11 17.55
CA GLY A 193 -7.17 -23.95 18.39
C GLY A 193 -6.30 -24.25 19.59
N LYS A 194 -5.55 -25.36 19.56
CA LYS A 194 -4.48 -25.62 20.52
C LYS A 194 -3.23 -24.86 20.07
N ASP A 195 -2.57 -24.21 21.02
CA ASP A 195 -1.29 -23.55 20.76
C ASP A 195 -0.20 -24.62 20.55
N VAL A 196 0.32 -24.66 19.32
CA VAL A 196 1.37 -25.58 18.88
C VAL A 196 2.74 -25.07 19.34
N ASP A 197 2.98 -23.78 19.20
CA ASP A 197 4.25 -23.14 19.52
C ASP A 197 4.06 -21.64 19.81
N LYS A 198 5.05 -21.03 20.47
CA LYS A 198 5.08 -19.60 20.80
C LYS A 198 6.51 -19.08 20.63
N VAL A 199 6.66 -18.05 19.81
CA VAL A 199 7.94 -17.36 19.58
C VAL A 199 7.88 -15.97 20.20
N TRP A 200 8.89 -15.66 21.00
CA TRP A 200 9.07 -14.39 21.72
C TRP A 200 10.55 -14.26 22.13
N PHE A 201 10.95 -13.17 22.79
CA PHE A 201 12.35 -12.90 23.15
C PHE A 201 13.14 -14.06 23.82
N MET A 202 12.54 -14.85 24.72
CA MET A 202 13.18 -16.04 25.34
C MET A 202 13.13 -17.31 24.48
N SER A 203 12.26 -17.36 23.47
CA SER A 203 12.10 -18.50 22.54
C SER A 203 12.27 -18.00 21.11
N LYS A 204 13.51 -17.67 20.73
CA LYS A 204 13.82 -16.92 19.50
C LYS A 204 13.61 -17.71 18.20
N LYS A 205 13.36 -19.02 18.26
CA LYS A 205 13.08 -19.88 17.10
C LYS A 205 11.93 -20.82 17.42
N GLY A 206 10.95 -20.90 16.53
CA GLY A 206 9.81 -21.81 16.64
C GLY A 206 9.50 -22.49 15.31
N ALA A 207 8.60 -23.48 15.34
CA ALA A 207 8.13 -24.21 14.17
C ALA A 207 9.26 -24.73 13.27
N ARG A 208 10.26 -25.39 13.87
CA ARG A 208 11.45 -25.92 13.18
C ARG A 208 12.28 -24.86 12.45
N GLY A 209 12.23 -23.61 12.93
CA GLY A 209 12.98 -22.49 12.37
C GLY A 209 12.20 -21.66 11.35
N ALA A 210 10.96 -22.02 11.04
CA ALA A 210 10.07 -21.22 10.19
C ALA A 210 9.73 -19.87 10.83
N VAL A 211 9.73 -19.77 12.16
CA VAL A 211 9.50 -18.51 12.88
C VAL A 211 10.77 -18.13 13.64
N ARG A 212 11.22 -16.88 13.49
CA ARG A 212 12.45 -16.36 14.09
C ARG A 212 12.28 -14.96 14.67
N HIS A 213 12.69 -14.78 15.92
CA HIS A 213 12.79 -13.50 16.62
C HIS A 213 14.22 -12.94 16.45
N PHE A 214 14.35 -11.68 16.03
CA PHE A 214 15.66 -11.11 15.65
C PHE A 214 16.27 -10.12 16.64
N GLY A 215 15.61 -9.79 17.75
CA GLY A 215 16.24 -8.98 18.78
C GLY A 215 15.28 -8.62 19.89
N ASP A 216 15.86 -8.29 21.03
CA ASP A 216 15.28 -7.70 22.23
C ASP A 216 15.94 -6.32 22.40
N ASN A 217 15.52 -5.33 21.60
CA ASN A 217 16.01 -3.97 21.81
C ASN A 217 15.29 -3.38 23.02
N LEU A 218 15.75 -3.75 24.22
CA LEU A 218 15.20 -3.33 25.53
C LEU A 218 15.15 -1.80 25.74
N THR A 219 15.71 -1.02 24.82
CA THR A 219 15.90 0.42 24.97
C THR A 219 15.13 1.27 23.97
N GLY A 220 14.62 0.71 22.87
CA GLY A 220 14.02 1.51 21.79
C GLY A 220 15.01 2.46 21.09
N ARG A 221 16.32 2.21 21.18
CA ARG A 221 17.33 3.07 20.55
C ARG A 221 17.54 2.65 19.11
N GLY A 222 17.18 3.53 18.18
CA GLY A 222 17.41 3.38 16.75
C GLY A 222 16.26 3.98 15.95
N ASP A 223 16.44 4.13 14.65
CA ASP A 223 15.33 4.42 13.75
C ASP A 223 14.73 3.10 13.24
N GLY A 224 13.39 2.98 13.29
CA GLY A 224 12.66 1.86 12.69
C GLY A 224 12.19 0.80 13.68
N ASP A 225 12.20 -0.46 13.24
CA ASP A 225 11.68 -1.58 14.03
C ASP A 225 12.74 -2.04 15.05
N ASP A 226 12.46 -1.81 16.33
CA ASP A 226 13.27 -2.22 17.48
C ASP A 226 13.26 -3.73 17.71
N GLU A 227 12.11 -4.37 17.52
CA GLU A 227 11.98 -5.82 17.52
C GLU A 227 11.33 -6.32 16.23
N THR A 228 11.82 -7.45 15.74
CA THR A 228 11.21 -8.09 14.58
C THR A 228 11.05 -9.60 14.73
N ILE A 229 9.92 -10.10 14.23
CA ILE A 229 9.63 -11.53 14.08
C ILE A 229 9.43 -11.81 12.60
N GLN A 230 10.27 -12.68 12.04
CA GLN A 230 10.10 -13.18 10.68
C GLN A 230 9.38 -14.53 10.72
N VAL A 231 8.50 -14.75 9.75
CA VAL A 231 7.86 -16.04 9.50
C VAL A 231 8.03 -16.43 8.05
N ASP A 232 8.66 -17.58 7.80
CA ASP A 232 8.62 -18.27 6.52
C ASP A 232 7.36 -19.13 6.46
N LEU A 233 6.35 -18.62 5.75
CA LEU A 233 5.02 -19.22 5.66
C LEU A 233 5.03 -20.54 4.87
N ALA A 234 5.98 -20.70 3.95
CA ALA A 234 6.16 -21.90 3.15
C ALA A 234 6.83 -23.03 3.97
N ALA A 235 7.66 -22.69 4.95
CA ALA A 235 8.35 -23.65 5.81
C ALA A 235 7.52 -24.09 7.04
N LEU A 236 6.34 -23.50 7.27
CA LEU A 236 5.51 -23.82 8.43
C LEU A 236 5.00 -25.27 8.39
N PRO A 237 5.08 -26.02 9.52
CA PRO A 237 4.51 -27.35 9.64
C PRO A 237 3.03 -27.40 9.24
N ALA A 238 2.61 -28.52 8.64
CA ALA A 238 1.25 -28.66 8.11
C ALA A 238 0.14 -28.54 9.16
N ASN A 239 0.45 -28.85 10.43
CA ASN A 239 -0.47 -28.74 11.54
C ASN A 239 -0.63 -27.31 12.07
N VAL A 240 0.18 -26.35 11.62
CA VAL A 240 0.00 -24.92 11.96
C VAL A 240 -0.90 -24.29 10.92
N VAL A 241 -2.07 -23.83 11.34
CA VAL A 241 -3.07 -23.24 10.44
C VAL A 241 -3.29 -21.76 10.71
N THR A 242 -3.04 -21.29 11.93
CA THR A 242 -3.26 -19.89 12.30
C THR A 242 -2.07 -19.36 13.09
N LEU A 243 -1.64 -18.15 12.77
CA LEU A 243 -0.64 -17.39 13.49
C LEU A 243 -1.30 -16.13 14.02
N ILE A 244 -1.11 -15.85 15.30
CA ILE A 244 -1.55 -14.62 15.94
C ILE A 244 -0.33 -13.83 16.37
N PHE A 245 -0.23 -12.59 15.89
CA PHE A 245 0.82 -11.66 16.28
C PHE A 245 0.34 -10.77 17.42
N THR A 246 1.14 -10.69 18.47
CA THR A 246 0.82 -9.97 19.69
C THR A 246 1.96 -9.04 20.11
N VAL A 247 1.60 -7.88 20.67
CA VAL A 247 2.53 -6.99 21.37
C VAL A 247 2.16 -7.00 22.84
N ASN A 248 3.13 -7.01 23.74
CA ASN A 248 2.90 -6.92 25.17
C ASN A 248 3.94 -6.03 25.84
N SER A 249 3.57 -5.36 26.94
CA SER A 249 4.51 -4.68 27.83
C SER A 249 4.80 -5.62 29.01
N PHE A 250 6.01 -6.17 29.05
CA PHE A 250 6.39 -7.14 30.08
C PHE A 250 6.44 -6.52 31.47
N GLN A 251 6.96 -5.29 31.57
CA GLN A 251 7.04 -4.54 32.82
C GLN A 251 5.67 -3.95 33.22
N GLY A 252 4.67 -4.04 32.35
CA GLY A 252 3.28 -3.70 32.62
C GLY A 252 2.96 -2.20 32.58
N GLN A 253 3.80 -1.40 31.91
CA GLN A 253 3.42 -0.03 31.59
C GLN A 253 2.35 -0.05 30.49
N PRO A 254 1.33 0.83 30.55
CA PRO A 254 0.37 0.94 29.47
C PRO A 254 1.04 1.48 28.20
N PHE A 255 0.54 1.10 27.02
CA PHE A 255 1.08 1.60 25.75
C PHE A 255 1.06 3.13 25.61
N THR A 256 0.13 3.80 26.30
CA THR A 256 0.03 5.27 26.36
C THR A 256 1.23 5.95 27.00
N ASP A 257 2.02 5.22 27.80
CA ASP A 257 3.24 5.74 28.42
C ASP A 257 4.44 5.64 27.48
N VAL A 258 4.28 4.99 26.33
CA VAL A 258 5.33 4.76 25.34
C VAL A 258 5.15 5.72 24.17
N ARG A 259 6.21 6.43 23.82
CA ARG A 259 6.19 7.43 22.74
C ARG A 259 6.47 6.77 21.40
N ASN A 260 5.80 7.25 20.35
CA ASN A 260 5.98 6.79 18.96
C ASN A 260 5.96 5.25 18.82
N ALA A 261 5.23 4.58 19.71
CA ALA A 261 5.12 3.13 19.72
C ALA A 261 4.21 2.70 18.59
N TYR A 262 4.64 1.72 17.81
CA TYR A 262 3.88 1.18 16.69
C TYR A 262 4.20 -0.29 16.48
N CYS A 263 3.27 -1.01 15.84
CA CYS A 263 3.56 -2.32 15.28
C CYS A 263 3.07 -2.42 13.84
N ARG A 264 3.76 -3.23 13.03
CA ARG A 264 3.43 -3.43 11.62
C ARG A 264 3.75 -4.84 11.16
N LEU A 265 3.03 -5.28 10.12
CA LEU A 265 3.29 -6.53 9.43
C LEU A 265 3.53 -6.19 7.96
N TYR A 266 4.59 -6.72 7.40
CA TYR A 266 4.98 -6.47 6.03
C TYR A 266 5.48 -7.74 5.34
N ASP A 267 5.46 -7.72 4.03
CA ASP A 267 6.11 -8.73 3.20
C ASP A 267 7.63 -8.57 3.32
N ASP A 268 8.32 -9.60 3.82
CA ASP A 268 9.77 -9.55 4.05
C ASP A 268 10.59 -9.57 2.74
N VAL A 269 9.98 -10.00 1.63
CA VAL A 269 10.63 -10.04 0.32
C VAL A 269 10.50 -8.70 -0.40
N THR A 270 9.28 -8.14 -0.42
CA THR A 270 9.01 -6.89 -1.16
C THR A 270 9.13 -5.63 -0.32
N GLY A 271 9.12 -5.76 1.01
CA GLY A 271 9.08 -4.62 1.94
C GLY A 271 7.71 -3.94 2.00
N GLN A 272 6.69 -4.49 1.34
CA GLN A 272 5.36 -3.89 1.32
C GLN A 272 4.68 -4.04 2.68
N GLU A 273 4.34 -2.92 3.30
CA GLU A 273 3.54 -2.90 4.53
C GLU A 273 2.11 -3.37 4.25
N LEU A 274 1.65 -4.34 5.04
CA LEU A 274 0.34 -4.97 4.93
C LEU A 274 -0.64 -4.38 5.95
N VAL A 275 -0.17 -4.08 7.16
CA VAL A 275 -0.93 -3.44 8.23
C VAL A 275 0.03 -2.75 9.20
N ARG A 276 -0.43 -1.64 9.79
CA ARG A 276 0.27 -0.90 10.84
C ARG A 276 -0.74 -0.38 11.86
N PHE A 277 -0.35 -0.40 13.12
CA PHE A 277 -1.08 0.21 14.23
C PHE A 277 -0.14 1.10 15.03
N ASP A 278 -0.58 2.32 15.32
CA ASP A 278 0.10 3.22 16.24
C ASP A 278 -0.47 3.00 17.65
N LEU A 279 0.41 2.72 18.61
CA LEU A 279 0.11 2.30 19.98
C LEU A 279 0.10 3.46 20.97
N SER A 280 0.83 4.54 20.70
CA SER A 280 0.94 5.69 21.62
C SER A 280 -0.38 6.44 21.84
N GLU A 281 -1.27 6.44 20.84
CA GLU A 281 -2.56 7.14 20.89
C GLU A 281 -3.71 6.20 21.26
N SER A 282 -3.40 5.12 21.99
CA SER A 282 -4.32 4.02 22.21
C SER A 282 -4.87 3.92 23.64
N LYS A 283 -5.46 2.77 23.99
CA LYS A 283 -6.02 2.51 25.32
C LYS A 283 -4.89 2.22 26.32
N PRO A 284 -5.06 2.56 27.62
CA PRO A 284 -4.10 2.21 28.66
C PRO A 284 -4.16 0.70 28.96
N SER A 285 -3.55 -0.09 28.09
CA SER A 285 -3.52 -1.55 28.17
C SER A 285 -2.09 -2.04 27.94
N THR A 286 -1.82 -3.27 28.35
CA THR A 286 -0.47 -3.85 28.36
C THR A 286 -0.27 -4.91 27.28
N GLY A 287 -1.28 -5.18 26.46
CA GLY A 287 -1.28 -6.23 25.44
C GLY A 287 -2.15 -5.85 24.24
N LEU A 288 -1.74 -6.30 23.07
CA LEU A 288 -2.43 -6.09 21.81
C LEU A 288 -2.44 -7.40 21.02
N VAL A 289 -3.61 -7.81 20.54
CA VAL A 289 -3.71 -8.75 19.43
C VAL A 289 -3.75 -7.94 18.14
N MET A 290 -2.66 -8.01 17.38
CA MET A 290 -2.44 -7.14 16.23
C MET A 290 -3.19 -7.64 15.00
N CYS A 291 -2.89 -8.86 14.57
CA CYS A 291 -3.47 -9.46 13.38
C CYS A 291 -3.38 -10.98 13.46
N ARG A 292 -4.21 -11.66 12.65
CA ARG A 292 -4.09 -13.08 12.38
C ARG A 292 -3.62 -13.33 10.96
N VAL A 293 -2.80 -14.36 10.78
CA VAL A 293 -2.41 -14.89 9.46
C VAL A 293 -2.83 -16.37 9.44
N GLN A 294 -3.80 -16.70 8.61
CA GLN A 294 -4.45 -18.00 8.58
C GLN A 294 -4.31 -18.65 7.21
N ARG A 295 -4.02 -19.95 7.21
CA ARG A 295 -3.90 -20.74 5.98
C ARG A 295 -5.29 -20.88 5.35
N ASP A 296 -5.38 -20.60 4.05
CA ASP A 296 -6.63 -20.73 3.32
C ASP A 296 -7.07 -22.20 3.23
N ARG A 297 -8.38 -22.44 3.35
CA ARG A 297 -8.92 -23.80 3.29
C ARG A 297 -8.90 -24.28 1.85
N GLY A 298 -7.89 -25.08 1.51
CA GLY A 298 -7.78 -25.74 0.20
C GLY A 298 -6.57 -25.35 -0.65
N GLY A 299 -5.60 -24.59 -0.11
CA GLY A 299 -4.39 -24.22 -0.86
C GLY A 299 -3.18 -23.85 0.00
N PRO A 300 -2.01 -23.58 -0.62
CA PRO A 300 -0.79 -23.12 0.05
C PRO A 300 -0.85 -21.64 0.48
N SER A 301 -2.00 -21.04 0.26
CA SER A 301 -2.31 -19.63 0.41
C SER A 301 -2.53 -19.23 1.86
N TRP A 302 -2.25 -17.97 2.17
CA TRP A 302 -2.51 -17.40 3.49
C TRP A 302 -3.42 -16.17 3.35
N VAL A 303 -4.17 -15.88 4.41
CA VAL A 303 -5.05 -14.71 4.53
C VAL A 303 -4.65 -13.98 5.81
N MET A 304 -4.48 -12.67 5.72
CA MET A 304 -4.23 -11.83 6.90
C MET A 304 -5.48 -11.03 7.24
N THR A 305 -5.83 -10.98 8.53
CA THR A 305 -6.88 -10.12 9.04
C THR A 305 -6.30 -9.19 10.10
N ALA A 306 -6.50 -7.90 9.93
CA ALA A 306 -6.15 -6.85 10.89
C ALA A 306 -7.13 -6.90 12.08
N ILE A 307 -6.62 -7.02 13.30
CA ILE A 307 -7.43 -7.15 14.53
C ILE A 307 -7.34 -5.88 15.37
N GLY A 308 -6.15 -5.46 15.81
CA GLY A 308 -5.96 -4.23 16.58
C GLY A 308 -6.79 -4.16 17.88
N GLU A 309 -6.89 -5.26 18.62
CA GLU A 309 -7.66 -5.34 19.87
C GLU A 309 -6.76 -5.38 21.11
N PHE A 310 -7.04 -4.50 22.08
CA PHE A 310 -6.27 -4.36 23.32
C PHE A 310 -6.72 -5.34 24.40
N HIS A 311 -5.77 -5.86 25.18
CA HIS A 311 -5.94 -6.84 26.24
C HIS A 311 -4.91 -6.62 27.35
N ASP A 312 -5.18 -7.01 28.59
CA ASP A 312 -4.26 -6.74 29.71
C ASP A 312 -3.21 -7.85 29.95
N GLY A 313 -2.84 -8.57 28.88
CA GLY A 313 -1.86 -9.64 28.93
C GLY A 313 -0.42 -9.13 28.85
N LYS A 314 0.29 -9.10 29.99
CA LYS A 314 1.71 -8.69 30.08
C LYS A 314 2.71 -9.70 29.52
N THR A 315 2.25 -10.89 29.16
CA THR A 315 3.10 -11.91 28.55
C THR A 315 2.33 -12.58 27.43
N VAL A 316 3.05 -13.00 26.42
CA VAL A 316 2.57 -13.93 25.39
C VAL A 316 1.81 -15.16 25.94
N ARG A 317 2.18 -15.72 27.10
CA ARG A 317 1.39 -16.80 27.74
C ARG A 317 0.01 -16.32 28.17
N ALA A 318 -0.06 -15.13 28.76
CA ALA A 318 -1.33 -14.49 29.13
C ALA A 318 -2.16 -14.12 27.89
N MET A 319 -1.51 -13.85 26.75
CA MET A 319 -2.16 -13.53 25.49
C MET A 319 -2.73 -14.76 24.75
N VAL A 320 -2.42 -15.99 25.13
CA VAL A 320 -2.94 -17.20 24.46
C VAL A 320 -4.46 -17.28 24.51
N ASN A 321 -5.06 -17.14 25.70
CA ASN A 321 -6.51 -17.26 25.85
C ASN A 321 -7.27 -16.13 25.13
N PRO A 322 -6.88 -14.85 25.28
CA PRO A 322 -7.42 -13.77 24.45
C PRO A 322 -7.27 -14.00 22.95
N SER A 323 -6.17 -14.62 22.51
CA SER A 323 -5.93 -14.88 21.08
C SER A 323 -6.90 -15.92 20.49
N LYS A 324 -7.43 -16.84 21.30
CA LYS A 324 -8.32 -17.91 20.83
C LYS A 324 -9.64 -17.41 20.23
N GLN A 325 -10.10 -16.22 20.60
CA GLN A 325 -11.34 -15.64 20.05
C GLN A 325 -11.19 -15.20 18.58
N TYR A 326 -9.95 -15.16 18.05
CA TYR A 326 -9.65 -14.72 16.70
C TYR A 326 -9.24 -15.86 15.75
N LEU A 327 -9.40 -17.11 16.17
CA LEU A 327 -9.11 -18.30 15.36
C LEU A 327 -10.15 -18.54 14.25
#